data_AF-A0A397JT57-F1
#
_entry.id   AF-A0A397JT57-F1
#
_cell.length_a   1.000
_cell.length_b   1.000
_cell.length_c   1.000
_cell.angle_alpha   90.00
_cell.angle_beta   90.00
_cell.angle_gamma   90.00
#
_symmetry.space_group_name_H-M   'P 1'
#
loop_
_entity.id
_entity.type
_entity.pdbx_description
1 polymer ?
#
loop_
_entity_poly.entity_id
_entity_poly.type
_entity_poly.pdbx_seq_one_letter_code
_entity_poly.pdbx_strand_id
1 'polypeptide(L)'
;MTKRKEKKPKRKVAWCEEDEAHRQALINCADEYAKALQELLSIPGTSVIKDVQYGLCLLNQQHKAETWPDRFEPKYNLSVEESPLKESLSAAKKMLEFSDLTTILHHELNYNRYWAINETSKILSKAIGEEYDDTLIQIVDY
;
A
#
# COMPACT_ATOMS: atom_id res chain seq x y z
N MET A 1 9.98 41.92 -20.43
CA MET A 1 9.68 40.52 -20.80
C MET A 1 9.36 39.73 -19.53
N THR A 2 8.08 39.53 -19.24
CA THR A 2 7.62 38.70 -18.11
C THR A 2 7.83 37.23 -18.47
N LYS A 3 8.71 36.53 -17.75
CA LYS A 3 8.87 35.08 -17.87
C LYS A 3 7.52 34.41 -17.58
N ARG A 4 6.88 33.86 -18.61
CA ARG A 4 5.67 33.04 -18.49
C ARG A 4 6.04 31.88 -17.55
N LYS A 5 5.42 31.80 -16.36
CA LYS A 5 5.55 30.63 -15.48
C LYS A 5 5.14 29.42 -16.31
N GLU A 6 6.04 28.47 -16.53
CA GLU A 6 5.70 27.17 -17.14
C GLU A 6 4.54 26.58 -16.33
N LYS A 7 3.40 26.35 -16.99
CA LYS A 7 2.30 25.64 -16.36
C LYS A 7 2.80 24.23 -16.07
N LYS A 8 2.83 23.83 -14.79
CA LYS A 8 3.09 22.44 -14.41
C LYS A 8 2.20 21.52 -15.26
N PRO A 9 2.72 20.39 -15.75
CA PRO A 9 1.90 19.43 -16.48
C PRO A 9 0.64 19.10 -15.67
N LYS A 10 -0.51 19.07 -16.34
CA LYS A 10 -1.75 18.65 -15.68
C LYS A 10 -1.58 17.21 -15.18
N ARG A 11 -1.96 16.95 -13.93
CA ARG A 11 -1.93 15.61 -13.36
C ARG A 11 -3.02 14.74 -13.98
N LYS A 12 -2.75 13.45 -14.17
CA LYS A 12 -3.72 12.46 -14.66
C LYS A 12 -4.80 12.21 -13.61
N VAL A 13 -6.05 12.06 -14.03
CA VAL A 13 -7.24 11.80 -13.18
C VAL A 13 -8.11 10.67 -13.76
N ALA A 14 -7.52 9.85 -14.61
CA ALA A 14 -8.11 8.67 -15.22
C ALA A 14 -6.96 7.76 -15.68
N TRP A 15 -7.17 6.44 -15.66
CA TRP A 15 -6.19 5.47 -16.13
C TRP A 15 -5.76 5.77 -17.58
N CYS A 16 -4.45 5.65 -17.84
CA CYS A 16 -3.87 5.78 -19.16
C CYS A 16 -3.49 4.37 -19.65
N GLU A 17 -3.66 4.10 -20.95
CA GLU A 17 -3.34 2.80 -21.54
C GLU A 17 -1.87 2.39 -21.31
N GLU A 18 -0.95 3.36 -21.34
CA GLU A 18 0.47 3.16 -21.09
C GLU A 18 0.77 2.64 -19.67
N ASP A 19 -0.12 2.89 -18.70
CA ASP A 19 0.04 2.54 -17.29
C ASP A 19 -0.70 1.23 -16.92
N GLU A 20 -1.25 0.50 -17.90
CA GLU A 20 -2.05 -0.71 -17.65
C GLU A 20 -1.24 -1.82 -16.95
N ALA A 21 0.06 -1.94 -17.24
CA ALA A 21 0.93 -2.89 -16.54
C ALA A 21 1.02 -2.57 -15.03
N HIS A 22 1.08 -1.30 -14.68
CA HIS A 22 1.10 -0.84 -13.28
C HIS A 22 -0.25 -1.08 -12.60
N ARG A 23 -1.34 -0.81 -13.32
CA ARG A 23 -2.69 -1.11 -12.86
C ARG A 23 -2.89 -2.61 -12.58
N GLN A 24 -2.40 -3.48 -13.45
CA GLN A 24 -2.46 -4.92 -13.23
C GLN A 24 -1.59 -5.35 -12.04
N ALA A 25 -0.43 -4.73 -11.85
CA ALA A 25 0.42 -4.99 -10.68
C ALA A 25 -0.30 -4.62 -9.36
N LEU A 26 -1.02 -3.49 -9.32
CA LEU A 26 -1.87 -3.10 -8.19
C LEU A 26 -2.96 -4.14 -7.91
N ILE A 27 -3.68 -4.57 -8.95
CA ILE A 27 -4.75 -5.58 -8.81
C ILE A 27 -4.18 -6.90 -8.27
N ASN A 28 -3.09 -7.40 -8.88
CA ASN A 28 -2.46 -8.64 -8.44
C ASN A 28 -1.96 -8.55 -6.99
N CYS A 29 -1.34 -7.43 -6.62
CA CYS A 29 -0.85 -7.20 -5.27
C CYS A 29 -2.01 -7.12 -4.25
N ALA A 30 -3.15 -6.51 -4.62
CA ALA A 30 -4.34 -6.48 -3.79
C ALA A 30 -4.93 -7.88 -3.58
N ASP A 31 -4.99 -8.71 -4.63
CA ASP A 31 -5.45 -10.09 -4.54
C ASP A 31 -4.52 -10.96 -3.68
N GLU A 32 -3.20 -10.76 -3.79
CA GLU A 32 -2.22 -11.42 -2.93
C GLU A 32 -2.33 -10.99 -1.47
N TYR A 33 -2.54 -9.70 -1.22
CA TYR A 33 -2.84 -9.19 0.13
C TYR A 33 -4.12 -9.82 0.69
N ALA A 34 -5.20 -9.87 -0.09
CA ALA A 34 -6.46 -10.47 0.35
C ALA A 34 -6.30 -11.95 0.72
N LYS A 35 -5.52 -12.72 -0.05
CA LYS A 35 -5.19 -14.12 0.27
C LYS A 35 -4.40 -14.23 1.58
N ALA A 36 -3.33 -13.43 1.73
CA ALA A 36 -2.52 -13.44 2.95
C ALA A 36 -3.34 -13.01 4.18
N LEU A 37 -4.26 -12.06 4.00
CA LEU A 37 -5.18 -11.61 5.04
C LEU A 37 -6.14 -12.74 5.44
N GLN A 38 -6.70 -13.46 4.47
CA GLN A 38 -7.58 -14.60 4.73
C GLN A 38 -6.85 -15.73 5.46
N GLU A 39 -5.61 -16.05 5.08
CA GLU A 39 -4.76 -17.02 5.77
C GLU A 39 -4.54 -16.62 7.23
N LEU A 40 -4.17 -15.36 7.49
CA LEU A 40 -4.01 -14.84 8.85
C LEU A 40 -5.30 -14.98 9.66
N LEU A 41 -6.42 -14.48 9.12
CA LEU A 41 -7.72 -14.47 9.80
C LEU A 41 -8.34 -15.86 9.98
N SER A 42 -7.83 -16.88 9.27
CA SER A 42 -8.21 -18.27 9.50
C SER A 42 -7.68 -18.82 10.83
N ILE A 43 -6.66 -18.18 11.41
CA ILE A 43 -6.04 -18.59 12.68
C ILE A 43 -6.84 -18.00 13.86
N PRO A 44 -7.34 -18.84 14.80
CA PRO A 44 -8.12 -18.37 15.94
C PRO A 44 -7.38 -17.33 16.79
N GLY A 45 -8.08 -16.23 17.08
CA GLY A 45 -7.57 -15.16 17.97
C GLY A 45 -6.77 -14.06 17.26
N THR A 46 -6.60 -14.14 15.94
CA THR A 46 -5.99 -13.07 15.14
C THR A 46 -7.02 -11.99 14.74
N SER A 47 -6.52 -10.81 14.38
CA SER A 47 -7.32 -9.68 13.93
C SER A 47 -6.52 -8.80 12.96
N VAL A 48 -7.20 -8.23 11.96
CA VAL A 48 -6.59 -7.31 10.99
C VAL A 48 -5.87 -6.15 11.68
N ILE A 49 -6.57 -5.49 12.61
CA ILE A 49 -6.06 -4.29 13.27
C ILE A 49 -4.80 -4.60 14.09
N LYS A 50 -4.77 -5.70 14.85
CA LYS A 50 -3.60 -5.95 15.71
C LYS A 50 -2.47 -6.61 14.94
N ASP A 51 -2.77 -7.66 14.19
CA ASP A 51 -1.74 -8.56 13.67
C ASP A 51 -1.09 -7.99 12.41
N VAL A 52 -1.84 -7.40 11.48
CA VAL A 52 -1.23 -6.77 10.28
C VAL A 52 -0.45 -5.52 10.69
N GLN A 53 -0.98 -4.68 11.59
CA GLN A 53 -0.26 -3.49 12.07
C GLN A 53 1.00 -3.87 12.85
N TYR A 54 0.97 -4.95 13.62
CA TYR A 54 2.16 -5.45 14.30
C TYR A 54 3.22 -5.92 13.30
N GLY A 55 2.83 -6.69 12.27
CA GLY A 55 3.72 -7.07 11.17
C GLY A 55 4.35 -5.86 10.49
N LEU A 56 3.55 -4.83 10.16
CA LEU A 56 4.05 -3.58 9.57
C LEU A 56 5.06 -2.86 10.49
N CYS A 57 4.80 -2.85 11.79
CA CYS A 57 5.71 -2.25 12.77
C CYS A 57 7.08 -2.96 12.78
N LEU A 58 7.08 -4.30 12.74
CA LEU A 58 8.30 -5.09 12.69
C LEU A 58 9.10 -4.86 11.40
N LEU A 59 8.42 -4.85 10.25
CA LEU A 59 9.05 -4.57 8.96
C LEU A 59 9.66 -3.16 8.93
N ASN A 60 8.97 -2.16 9.49
CA ASN A 60 9.51 -0.81 9.60
C ASN A 60 10.74 -0.73 10.52
N GLN A 61 10.75 -1.48 11.63
CA GLN A 61 11.93 -1.55 12.50
C GLN A 61 13.12 -2.20 11.79
N GLN A 62 12.87 -3.28 11.05
CA GLN A 62 13.88 -3.94 10.22
C GLN A 62 14.44 -2.98 9.16
N HIS A 63 13.55 -2.30 8.42
CA HIS A 63 13.95 -1.33 7.41
C HIS A 63 14.81 -0.18 7.98
N LYS A 64 14.47 0.32 9.18
CA LYS A 64 15.27 1.34 9.88
C LYS A 64 16.67 0.86 10.24
N ALA A 65 16.79 -0.38 10.72
CA ALA A 65 18.07 -1.01 11.03
C ALA A 65 18.93 -1.21 9.77
N GLU A 66 18.31 -1.61 8.66
CA GLU A 66 18.99 -1.77 7.38
C GLU A 66 19.43 -0.42 6.77
N THR A 67 18.60 0.61 6.91
CA THR A 67 18.88 1.95 6.34
C THR A 67 19.89 2.75 7.17
N TRP A 68 19.85 2.61 8.50
CA TRP A 68 20.72 3.34 9.42
C TRP A 68 21.32 2.41 10.47
N PRO A 69 22.24 1.51 10.08
CA PRO A 69 22.82 0.51 10.97
C PRO A 69 23.60 1.11 12.14
N ASP A 70 24.17 2.31 11.97
CA ASP A 70 24.88 3.02 13.03
C ASP A 70 23.95 3.58 14.13
N ARG A 71 22.63 3.58 13.90
CA ARG A 71 21.63 4.17 14.80
C ARG A 71 20.60 3.18 15.31
N PHE A 72 20.35 2.10 14.57
CA PHE A 72 19.34 1.12 14.89
C PHE A 72 19.90 -0.29 14.68
N GLU A 73 19.66 -1.15 15.66
CA GLU A 73 19.95 -2.57 15.55
C GLU A 73 18.66 -3.35 15.24
N PRO A 74 18.75 -4.44 14.44
CA PRO A 74 17.61 -5.31 14.21
C PRO A 74 17.23 -6.00 15.54
N LYS A 75 15.99 -5.78 15.99
CA LYS A 75 15.52 -6.32 17.28
C LYS A 75 15.05 -7.77 17.20
N TYR A 76 14.66 -8.23 16.01
CA TYR A 76 14.05 -9.52 15.79
C TYR A 76 14.60 -10.14 14.51
N ASN A 77 14.87 -11.45 14.54
CA ASN A 77 15.18 -12.18 13.32
C ASN A 77 13.88 -12.55 12.60
N LEU A 78 13.52 -11.75 11.59
CA LEU A 78 12.29 -11.92 10.83
C LEU A 78 12.36 -13.00 9.72
N SER A 79 13.12 -14.08 9.96
CA SER A 79 13.24 -15.21 9.01
C SER A 79 12.83 -16.56 9.59
N VAL A 80 12.46 -16.61 10.87
CA VAL A 80 12.21 -17.86 11.63
C VAL A 80 10.88 -17.79 12.38
N GLU A 81 9.90 -17.10 11.84
CA GLU A 81 8.65 -16.84 12.55
C GLU A 81 7.68 -18.02 12.48
N GLU A 82 7.11 -18.33 13.64
CA GLU A 82 6.01 -19.27 13.78
C GLU A 82 4.66 -18.58 13.52
N SER A 83 3.63 -19.38 13.29
CA SER A 83 2.26 -18.88 13.18
C SER A 83 1.77 -18.34 14.52
N PRO A 84 1.04 -17.19 14.59
CA PRO A 84 0.49 -16.42 13.47
C PRO A 84 1.40 -15.31 12.92
N LEU A 85 2.60 -15.13 13.49
CA LEU A 85 3.48 -14.01 13.13
C LEU A 85 3.95 -14.10 11.67
N LYS A 86 4.19 -15.32 11.18
CA LYS A 86 4.51 -15.59 9.78
C LYS A 86 3.44 -15.04 8.82
N GLU A 87 2.17 -15.36 9.08
CA GLU A 87 1.04 -14.90 8.25
C GLU A 87 0.82 -13.39 8.38
N SER A 88 1.00 -12.85 9.60
CA SER A 88 0.97 -11.40 9.87
C SER A 88 2.00 -10.65 9.01
N LEU A 89 3.24 -11.14 8.96
CA LEU A 89 4.30 -10.53 8.16
C LEU A 89 4.08 -10.71 6.66
N SER A 90 3.49 -11.82 6.22
CA SER A 90 3.08 -12.02 4.83
C SER A 90 2.08 -10.94 4.41
N ALA A 91 0.99 -10.78 5.17
CA ALA A 91 -0.02 -9.76 4.90
C ALA A 91 0.56 -8.33 4.97
N ALA A 92 1.41 -8.06 5.96
CA ALA A 92 2.06 -6.76 6.11
C ALA A 92 3.00 -6.41 4.93
N LYS A 93 3.79 -7.39 4.43
CA LYS A 93 4.65 -7.19 3.24
C LYS A 93 3.82 -6.83 2.02
N LYS A 94 2.71 -7.54 1.77
CA LYS A 94 1.81 -7.25 0.65
C LYS A 94 1.12 -5.90 0.77
N MET A 95 0.77 -5.47 1.99
CA MET A 95 0.27 -4.13 2.22
C MET A 95 1.33 -3.04 1.91
N LEU A 96 2.60 -3.26 2.27
CA LEU A 96 3.68 -2.33 1.93
C LEU A 96 3.92 -2.27 0.41
N GLU A 97 4.01 -3.42 -0.25
CA GLU A 97 4.14 -3.50 -1.72
C GLU A 97 3.00 -2.74 -2.42
N PHE A 98 1.75 -2.91 -1.94
CA PHE A 98 0.59 -2.18 -2.47
C PHE A 98 0.71 -0.66 -2.24
N SER A 99 1.22 -0.25 -1.08
CA SER A 99 1.45 1.17 -0.76
C SER A 99 2.54 1.78 -1.65
N ASP A 100 3.61 1.05 -1.94
CA ASP A 100 4.69 1.49 -2.83
C ASP A 100 4.17 1.65 -4.26
N LEU A 101 3.40 0.68 -4.77
CA LEU A 101 2.74 0.79 -6.06
C LEU A 101 1.78 1.98 -6.14
N THR A 102 1.06 2.28 -5.06
CA THR A 102 0.21 3.49 -4.98
C THR A 102 1.04 4.78 -5.00
N THR A 103 2.24 4.74 -4.43
CA THR A 103 3.17 5.87 -4.39
C THR A 103 3.71 6.21 -5.78
N ILE A 104 4.07 5.18 -6.57
CA ILE A 104 4.54 5.30 -7.95
C ILE A 104 3.52 6.06 -8.83
N LEU A 105 2.21 5.84 -8.65
CA LEU A 105 1.17 6.54 -9.42
C LEU A 105 1.34 8.07 -9.37
N HIS A 106 1.51 8.63 -8.17
CA HIS A 106 1.50 10.07 -7.99
C HIS A 106 2.89 10.71 -8.02
N HIS A 107 3.95 9.96 -7.72
CA HIS A 107 5.33 10.44 -7.78
C HIS A 107 5.97 10.28 -9.15
N GLU A 108 5.74 9.16 -9.83
CA GLU A 108 6.45 8.79 -11.06
C GLU A 108 5.54 8.89 -12.28
N LEU A 109 4.31 8.37 -12.19
CA LEU A 109 3.37 8.34 -13.32
C LEU A 109 2.49 9.61 -13.45
N ASN A 110 2.72 10.61 -12.59
CA ASN A 110 2.09 11.94 -12.61
C ASN A 110 0.55 11.93 -12.46
N TYR A 111 0.01 10.97 -11.71
CA TYR A 111 -1.39 10.99 -11.30
C TYR A 111 -1.66 12.01 -10.18
N ASN A 112 -2.91 12.48 -10.11
CA ASN A 112 -3.38 13.22 -8.94
C ASN A 112 -3.32 12.31 -7.71
N ARG A 113 -2.75 12.81 -6.60
CA ARG A 113 -2.56 12.03 -5.37
C ARG A 113 -3.89 11.52 -4.79
N TYR A 114 -4.91 12.35 -4.73
CA TYR A 114 -6.22 11.97 -4.20
C TYR A 114 -6.91 10.97 -5.12
N TRP A 115 -6.83 11.20 -6.43
CA TRP A 115 -7.33 10.24 -7.40
C TRP A 115 -6.63 8.88 -7.27
N ALA A 116 -5.30 8.87 -7.15
CA ALA A 116 -4.52 7.65 -7.02
C ALA A 116 -4.93 6.87 -5.76
N ILE A 117 -4.95 7.53 -4.60
CA ILE A 117 -5.38 6.93 -3.32
C ILE A 117 -6.81 6.38 -3.44
N ASN A 118 -7.72 7.13 -4.06
CA ASN A 118 -9.11 6.71 -4.22
C ASN A 118 -9.24 5.45 -5.08
N GLU A 119 -8.61 5.45 -6.26
CA GLU A 119 -8.67 4.34 -7.18
C GLU A 119 -7.98 3.09 -6.65
N THR A 120 -6.83 3.23 -5.98
CA THR A 120 -6.18 2.10 -5.32
C THR A 120 -7.00 1.58 -4.15
N SER A 121 -7.68 2.45 -3.39
CA SER A 121 -8.56 2.01 -2.30
C SER A 121 -9.75 1.20 -2.82
N LYS A 122 -10.35 1.59 -3.96
CA LYS A 122 -11.39 0.79 -4.63
C LYS A 122 -10.89 -0.59 -5.04
N ILE A 123 -9.69 -0.66 -5.61
CA ILE A 123 -9.05 -1.94 -5.98
C ILE A 123 -8.88 -2.81 -4.74
N LEU A 124 -8.36 -2.25 -3.66
CA LEU A 124 -8.12 -2.96 -2.41
C LEU A 124 -9.42 -3.44 -1.76
N SER A 125 -10.42 -2.56 -1.60
CA SER A 125 -11.74 -2.90 -1.04
C SER A 125 -12.39 -4.04 -1.80
N LYS A 126 -12.36 -3.99 -3.14
CA LYS A 126 -12.86 -5.08 -3.98
C LYS A 126 -12.13 -6.39 -3.72
N ALA A 127 -10.80 -6.38 -3.60
CA ALA A 127 -10.00 -7.58 -3.38
C ALA A 127 -10.29 -8.23 -2.02
N ILE A 128 -10.49 -7.44 -0.97
CA ILE A 128 -10.80 -7.94 0.38
C ILE A 128 -12.30 -8.22 0.60
N GLY A 129 -13.16 -7.93 -0.38
CA GLY A 129 -14.60 -8.16 -0.29
C GLY A 129 -15.36 -7.16 0.58
N GLU A 130 -14.80 -5.97 0.81
CA GLU A 130 -15.41 -4.90 1.59
C GLU A 130 -16.08 -3.86 0.67
N GLU A 131 -17.19 -3.27 1.12
CA GLU A 131 -17.85 -2.18 0.40
C GLU A 131 -16.96 -0.92 0.44
N TYR A 132 -16.79 -0.27 -0.72
CA TYR A 132 -16.02 0.97 -0.79
C TYR A 132 -16.92 2.17 -0.47
N ASP A 133 -16.55 2.92 0.57
CA ASP A 133 -17.25 4.14 0.95
C ASP A 133 -16.76 5.35 0.14
N ASP A 134 -17.50 5.69 -0.94
CA ASP A 134 -17.24 6.84 -1.80
C ASP A 134 -17.55 8.20 -1.12
N THR A 135 -18.11 8.23 0.10
CA THR A 135 -18.58 9.49 0.74
C THR A 135 -17.43 10.42 1.17
N LEU A 136 -16.23 9.89 1.38
CA LEU A 136 -15.04 10.68 1.73
C LEU A 136 -14.46 11.51 0.57
N ILE A 137 -14.88 11.24 -0.67
CA ILE A 137 -14.36 11.90 -1.88
C ILE A 137 -14.85 13.35 -2.00
N GLN A 138 -16.05 13.66 -1.48
CA GLN A 138 -16.71 14.96 -1.68
C GLN A 138 -16.02 16.15 -0.99
N ILE A 139 -15.01 15.90 -0.16
CA ILE A 139 -14.37 16.94 0.67
C ILE A 139 -13.15 17.58 -0.03
N VAL A 140 -12.61 16.97 -1.11
CA VAL A 140 -11.26 17.31 -1.61
C VAL A 140 -11.24 18.05 -2.97
N ASP A 141 -12.41 18.31 -3.55
CA ASP A 141 -12.54 19.06 -4.83
C ASP A 141 -12.64 20.60 -4.66
N TYR A 142 -12.19 21.16 -3.52
CA TYR A 142 -12.12 22.62 -3.28
C TYR A 142 -10.68 23.17 -3.31
#